data_AF-A0A967I1A1-F1
#
_entry.id   AF-A0A967I1A1-F1
#
_cell.length_a   1.000
_cell.length_b   1.000
_cell.length_c   1.000
_cell.angle_alpha   90.00
_cell.angle_beta   90.00
_cell.angle_gamma   90.00
#
_symmetry.space_group_name_H-M   'P 1'
#
loop_
_entity.id
_entity.type
_entity.pdbx_description
1 polymer ?
#
loop_
_entity_poly.entity_id
_entity_poly.type
_entity_poly.pdbx_seq_one_letter_code
_entity_poly.pdbx_strand_id
1 'polypeptide(L)'
;KRISDLEKILNDLMLNSKINESSRLAEDVQHGLLKRLPKNYSRVKDLGVKQAPFYVLIGAQMPSIMVEASFITNKREEKRLASGAYQDAVADGILAGIRSYIKQIESVPGRG
;
A
#
# COMPACT_ATOMS: atom_id res chain seq x y z
N LYS A 1 16.27 30.46 -17.06
CA LYS A 1 15.25 30.84 -16.05
C LYS A 1 13.89 30.19 -16.31
N ARG A 2 13.23 30.37 -17.47
CA ARG A 2 11.89 29.75 -17.71
C ARG A 2 11.89 28.21 -17.79
N ILE A 3 12.96 27.61 -18.33
CA ILE A 3 13.09 26.15 -18.48
C ILE A 3 13.19 25.44 -17.11
N SER A 4 13.99 25.99 -16.18
CA SER A 4 14.13 25.43 -14.82
C SER A 4 12.84 25.51 -13.99
N ASP A 5 11.97 26.47 -14.26
CA ASP A 5 10.70 26.62 -13.55
C ASP A 5 9.67 25.59 -14.08
N LEU A 6 9.68 25.31 -15.39
CA LEU A 6 8.87 24.25 -15.99
C LEU A 6 9.32 22.86 -15.52
N GLU A 7 10.63 22.61 -15.46
CA GLU A 7 11.18 21.35 -14.92
C GLU A 7 10.74 21.12 -13.47
N LYS A 8 10.73 22.16 -12.63
CA LYS A 8 10.23 22.07 -11.25
C LYS A 8 8.74 21.73 -11.21
N ILE A 9 7.91 22.41 -12.00
CA ILE A 9 6.46 22.13 -12.07
C ILE A 9 6.20 20.69 -12.53
N LEU A 10 6.91 20.21 -13.56
CA LEU A 10 6.77 18.84 -14.05
C LEU A 10 7.21 17.82 -13.00
N ASN A 11 8.31 18.09 -12.29
CA ASN A 11 8.76 17.24 -11.20
C ASN A 11 7.74 17.21 -10.05
N ASP A 12 7.21 18.36 -9.64
CA ASP A 12 6.19 18.45 -8.59
C ASP A 12 4.91 17.70 -8.99
N LEU A 13 4.44 17.84 -10.24
CA LEU A 13 3.29 17.10 -10.74
C LEU A 13 3.55 15.58 -10.77
N MET A 14 4.73 15.14 -11.21
CA MET A 14 5.10 13.73 -11.17
C MET A 14 5.18 13.19 -9.75
N LEU A 15 5.79 13.92 -8.82
CA LEU A 15 5.91 13.52 -7.42
C LEU A 15 4.52 13.40 -6.78
N ASN A 16 3.66 14.41 -6.96
CA ASN A 16 2.29 14.38 -6.45
C ASN A 16 1.47 13.26 -7.08
N SER A 17 1.62 13.00 -8.38
CA SER A 17 0.95 11.88 -9.04
C SER A 17 1.38 10.54 -8.43
N LYS A 18 2.68 10.35 -8.15
CA LYS A 18 3.20 9.13 -7.52
C LYS A 18 2.70 8.96 -6.09
N ILE A 19 2.62 10.03 -5.32
CA ILE A 19 2.06 10.02 -3.96
C ILE A 19 0.58 9.59 -4.02
N ASN A 20 -0.20 10.16 -4.94
CA ASN A 20 -1.61 9.82 -5.10
C ASN A 20 -1.83 8.36 -5.54
N GLU A 21 -1.02 7.87 -6.48
CA GLU A 21 -1.06 6.46 -6.89
C GLU A 21 -0.64 5.53 -5.75
N SER A 22 0.37 5.90 -4.96
CA SER A 22 0.81 5.13 -3.78
C SER A 22 -0.27 5.09 -2.70
N SER A 23 -0.98 6.20 -2.47
CA SER A 23 -2.11 6.24 -1.55
C SER A 23 -3.23 5.31 -2.00
N ARG A 24 -3.60 5.32 -3.29
CA ARG A 24 -4.60 4.38 -3.83
C ARG A 24 -4.19 2.92 -3.67
N LEU A 25 -2.95 2.60 -4.03
CA LEU A 25 -2.40 1.26 -3.84
C LEU A 25 -2.45 0.84 -2.36
N ALA A 26 -2.11 1.75 -1.44
CA ALA A 26 -2.18 1.49 -0.01
C ALA A 26 -3.61 1.22 0.46
N GLU A 27 -4.59 2.00 -0.01
CA GLU A 27 -6.01 1.81 0.32
C GLU A 27 -6.52 0.45 -0.17
N ASP A 28 -6.21 0.08 -1.42
CA ASP A 28 -6.58 -1.23 -1.97
C ASP A 28 -5.97 -2.40 -1.21
N VAL A 29 -4.68 -2.30 -0.85
CA VAL A 29 -3.99 -3.31 -0.03
C VAL A 29 -4.57 -3.39 1.38
N GLN A 30 -4.86 -2.25 2.02
CA GLN A 30 -5.50 -2.19 3.33
C GLN A 30 -6.88 -2.86 3.29
N HIS A 31 -7.71 -2.55 2.29
CA HIS A 31 -9.01 -3.20 2.10
C HIS A 31 -8.87 -4.71 1.85
N GLY A 32 -7.88 -5.13 1.06
CA GLY A 32 -7.58 -6.54 0.80
C GLY A 32 -7.28 -7.32 2.09
N LEU A 33 -6.47 -6.74 2.98
CA LEU A 33 -6.16 -7.30 4.29
C LEU A 33 -7.41 -7.36 5.19
N LEU A 34 -8.16 -6.27 5.29
CA LEU A 34 -9.35 -6.18 6.15
C LEU A 34 -10.52 -7.05 5.68
N LYS A 35 -10.58 -7.39 4.39
CA LYS A 35 -11.59 -8.33 3.89
C LYS A 35 -11.25 -9.78 4.22
N ARG A 36 -9.96 -10.12 4.39
CA ARG A 36 -9.51 -11.50 4.59
C ARG A 36 -9.23 -11.84 6.05
N LEU A 37 -8.42 -11.04 6.74
CA LEU A 37 -7.92 -11.38 8.07
C LEU A 37 -9.04 -11.53 9.11
N PRO A 38 -10.06 -10.65 9.19
CA PRO A 38 -11.12 -10.77 10.19
C PRO A 38 -11.96 -12.05 10.09
N LYS A 39 -11.93 -12.76 8.96
CA LYS A 39 -12.67 -14.03 8.78
C LYS A 39 -12.16 -15.14 9.69
N ASN A 40 -10.85 -15.20 9.87
CA ASN A 40 -10.17 -16.28 10.61
C ASN A 40 -9.47 -15.78 11.87
N TYR A 41 -9.30 -14.46 12.01
CA TYR A 41 -8.52 -13.86 13.09
C TYR A 41 -9.33 -12.76 13.80
N SER A 42 -9.63 -12.99 15.08
CA SER A 42 -10.35 -12.01 15.90
C SER A 42 -9.51 -10.78 16.26
N ARG A 43 -10.18 -9.64 16.52
CA ARG A 43 -9.55 -8.37 16.93
C ARG A 43 -8.45 -7.87 15.98
N VAL A 44 -8.61 -8.11 14.68
CA VAL A 44 -7.85 -7.39 13.64
C VAL A 44 -8.35 -5.95 13.66
N LYS A 45 -7.42 -4.99 13.76
CA LYS A 45 -7.74 -3.57 13.77
C LYS A 45 -7.44 -2.94 12.42
N ASP A 46 -8.35 -2.10 11.96
CA ASP A 46 -8.07 -1.17 10.87
C ASP A 46 -7.34 0.05 11.43
N LEU A 47 -6.10 0.27 10.97
CA LEU A 47 -5.30 1.45 11.34
C LEU A 47 -5.26 2.51 10.23
N GLY A 48 -5.92 2.23 9.10
CA GLY A 48 -5.94 3.08 7.92
C GLY A 48 -4.59 3.20 7.22
N VAL A 49 -4.63 3.90 6.08
CA VAL A 49 -3.43 4.32 5.36
C VAL A 49 -2.84 5.55 6.03
N LYS A 50 -1.52 5.57 6.20
CA LYS A 50 -0.79 6.69 6.81
C LYS A 50 0.37 7.11 5.91
N GLN A 51 0.59 8.42 5.85
CA GLN A 51 1.74 9.00 5.16
C GLN A 51 2.85 9.30 6.17
N ALA A 52 4.07 8.87 5.86
CA ALA A 52 5.26 9.19 6.63
C ALA A 52 6.51 9.10 5.73
N PRO A 53 7.59 9.84 6.04
CA PRO A 53 8.80 9.87 5.22
C PRO A 53 9.69 8.66 5.49
N PHE A 54 9.22 7.46 5.13
CA PHE A 54 10.03 6.25 5.24
C PHE A 54 11.14 6.22 4.20
N TYR A 55 12.39 6.05 4.64
CA TYR A 55 13.56 6.04 3.77
C TYR A 55 13.43 5.06 2.60
N VAL A 56 12.85 3.88 2.84
CA VAL A 56 12.63 2.85 1.81
C VAL A 56 11.65 3.26 0.70
N LEU A 57 10.86 4.32 0.92
CA LEU A 57 9.92 4.86 -0.08
C LEU A 57 10.47 6.13 -0.76
N ILE A 58 11.59 6.69 -0.28
CA ILE A 58 12.20 7.89 -0.87
C ILE A 58 12.84 7.53 -2.21
N GLY A 59 12.55 8.33 -3.24
CA GLY A 59 13.14 8.16 -4.57
C GLY A 59 12.50 7.05 -5.41
N ALA A 60 11.44 6.39 -4.92
CA ALA A 60 10.69 5.42 -5.71
C ALA A 60 10.15 6.06 -7.00
N GLN A 61 10.47 5.42 -8.14
CA GLN A 61 10.06 5.92 -9.46
C GLN A 61 8.65 5.44 -9.85
N MET A 62 8.06 4.58 -9.05
CA MET A 62 6.76 3.94 -9.20
C MET A 62 5.94 4.05 -7.91
N PRO A 63 4.61 3.83 -7.95
CA PRO A 63 3.80 3.75 -6.75
C PRO A 63 4.37 2.73 -5.77
N SER A 64 4.58 3.12 -4.51
CA SER A 64 5.26 2.28 -3.52
C SER A 64 4.66 2.47 -2.14
N ILE A 65 4.50 1.38 -1.41
CA ILE A 65 3.88 1.35 -0.07
C ILE A 65 4.71 0.51 0.89
N MET A 66 4.55 0.77 2.18
CA MET A 66 5.07 -0.10 3.24
C MET A 66 3.88 -0.69 4.00
N VAL A 67 3.85 -2.01 4.15
CA VAL A 67 2.77 -2.72 4.84
C VAL A 67 3.28 -3.18 6.21
N GLU A 68 2.59 -2.74 7.26
CA GLU A 68 2.81 -3.25 8.61
C GLU A 68 1.88 -4.47 8.85
N ALA A 69 2.45 -5.67 8.80
CA ALA A 69 1.66 -6.91 8.84
C ALA A 69 1.11 -7.25 10.24
N SER A 70 1.81 -6.89 11.32
CA SER A 70 1.46 -7.20 12.71
C SER A 70 2.39 -6.48 13.69
N PHE A 71 1.94 -6.26 14.94
CA PHE A 71 2.78 -5.71 16.00
C PHE A 71 3.39 -6.83 16.86
N ILE A 72 4.71 -7.03 16.77
CA ILE A 72 5.44 -8.02 17.59
C ILE A 72 5.31 -7.75 19.09
N THR A 73 5.15 -6.48 19.49
CA THR A 73 4.93 -6.09 20.89
C THR A 73 3.59 -6.57 21.44
N ASN A 74 2.65 -6.96 20.57
CA ASN A 74 1.38 -7.57 20.94
C ASN A 74 1.50 -9.10 20.90
N LYS A 75 1.50 -9.75 22.07
CA LYS A 75 1.63 -11.22 22.21
C LYS A 75 0.71 -12.05 21.31
N ARG A 76 -0.46 -11.53 20.94
CA ARG A 76 -1.37 -12.25 20.03
C ARG A 76 -0.91 -12.16 18.59
N GLU A 77 -0.52 -10.97 18.16
CA GLU A 77 -0.08 -10.72 16.80
C GLU A 77 1.30 -11.33 16.56
N GLU A 78 2.19 -11.31 17.55
CA GLU A 78 3.44 -12.08 17.54
C GLU A 78 3.19 -13.57 17.24
N LYS A 79 2.31 -14.23 18.01
CA LYS A 79 1.97 -15.65 17.78
C LYS A 79 1.35 -15.90 16.41
N ARG A 80 0.56 -14.95 15.90
CA ARG A 80 0.00 -15.01 14.56
C ARG A 80 1.10 -14.89 13.52
N LEU A 81 1.97 -13.90 13.64
CA LEU A 81 3.05 -13.65 12.70
C LEU A 81 4.03 -14.82 12.60
N ALA A 82 4.18 -15.61 13.68
CA ALA A 82 4.96 -16.84 13.68
C ALA A 82 4.29 -18.04 12.97
N SER A 83 3.01 -17.94 12.60
CA SER A 83 2.23 -18.99 11.93
C SER A 83 2.26 -18.84 10.42
N GLY A 84 2.65 -19.90 9.70
CA GLY A 84 2.61 -19.93 8.23
C GLY A 84 1.21 -19.64 7.68
N ALA A 85 0.16 -20.21 8.27
CA ALA A 85 -1.21 -19.96 7.83
C ALA A 85 -1.67 -18.50 7.99
N TYR A 86 -1.09 -17.76 8.94
CA TYR A 86 -1.35 -16.32 9.06
C TYR A 86 -0.55 -15.52 8.04
N GLN A 87 0.73 -15.88 7.83
CA GLN A 87 1.57 -15.27 6.80
C GLN A 87 0.92 -15.43 5.40
N ASP A 88 0.41 -16.62 5.08
CA ASP A 88 -0.33 -16.89 3.85
C ASP A 88 -1.58 -16.02 3.75
N ALA A 89 -2.35 -15.89 4.83
CA ALA A 89 -3.55 -15.06 4.85
C ALA A 89 -3.24 -13.56 4.65
N VAL A 90 -2.10 -13.08 5.19
CA VAL A 90 -1.61 -11.71 4.97
C VAL A 90 -1.18 -11.54 3.51
N ALA A 91 -0.37 -12.46 2.97
CA ALA A 91 0.08 -12.44 1.58
C ALA A 91 -1.10 -12.45 0.59
N ASP A 92 -2.11 -13.28 0.84
CA ASP A 92 -3.37 -13.33 0.10
C ASP A 92 -4.13 -12.00 0.15
N GLY A 93 -4.12 -11.32 1.29
CA GLY A 93 -4.74 -10.00 1.47
C GLY A 93 -4.05 -8.95 0.64
N ILE A 94 -2.72 -8.91 0.70
CA ILE A 94 -1.87 -8.02 -0.11
C ILE A 94 -2.10 -8.28 -1.60
N LEU A 95 -2.05 -9.55 -2.03
CA LEU A 95 -2.27 -9.93 -3.42
C LEU A 95 -3.65 -9.51 -3.93
N ALA A 96 -4.70 -9.67 -3.11
CA ALA A 96 -6.04 -9.24 -3.46
C ALA A 96 -6.13 -7.72 -3.66
N GLY A 97 -5.46 -6.94 -2.81
CA GLY A 97 -5.38 -5.49 -2.94
C GLY A 97 -4.60 -5.05 -4.18
N ILE A 98 -3.43 -5.63 -4.42
CA ILE A 98 -2.63 -5.34 -5.64
C ILE A 98 -3.44 -5.63 -6.91
N ARG A 99 -4.19 -6.73 -6.95
CA ARG A 99 -5.08 -7.04 -8.08
C ARG A 99 -6.20 -6.03 -8.24
N SER A 100 -6.79 -5.56 -7.13
CA SER A 100 -7.80 -4.49 -7.14
C SER A 100 -7.23 -3.21 -7.76
N TYR A 101 -6.05 -2.80 -7.32
CA TYR A 101 -5.36 -1.61 -7.81
C TYR A 101 -5.04 -1.69 -9.30
N ILE A 102 -4.45 -2.80 -9.77
CA ILE A 102 -4.13 -3.01 -11.19
C ILE A 102 -5.39 -2.93 -12.04
N LYS A 103 -6.48 -3.60 -11.63
CA LYS A 103 -7.76 -3.56 -12.35
C LYS A 103 -8.31 -2.14 -12.48
N GLN A 104 -8.18 -1.33 -11.43
CA GLN A 104 -8.61 0.07 -11.47
C GLN A 104 -7.78 0.87 -12.47
N ILE A 105 -6.46 0.69 -12.51
CA ILE A 105 -5.60 1.34 -13.50
C ILE A 105 -5.97 0.94 -14.94
N GLU A 106 -6.15 -0.36 -15.19
CA GLU A 106 -6.49 -0.88 -16.53
C GLU A 106 -7.87 -0.42 -17.01
N SER A 107 -8.79 -0.16 -16.09
CA SER A 107 -10.14 0.34 -16.42
C SER A 107 -10.19 1.82 -16.81
N VAL A 108 -9.07 2.56 -16.68
CA VAL A 108 -8.97 3.95 -17.13
C VAL A 108 -8.61 3.97 -18.63
N PRO A 109 -9.47 4.52 -19.52
CA PRO A 109 -9.17 4.59 -20.95
C PRO A 109 -7.90 5.41 -21.22
N GLY A 110 -6.93 4.85 -21.95
CA GLY A 110 -5.76 5.58 -22.50
C GLY A 110 -4.38 5.30 -21.87
N ARG A 111 -4.21 4.20 -21.10
CA ARG A 111 -2.89 3.77 -20.56
C ARG A 111 -2.45 2.35 -21.01
N GLY A 112 -2.92 1.90 -22.16
CA GLY A 112 -2.45 0.69 -22.85
C GLY A 112 -1.46 1.01 -23.97
#